data_AF-A0A0Q0GAM4-F1
#
_entry.id   AF-A0A0Q0GAM4-F1
#
_cell.length_a   1.000
_cell.length_b   1.000
_cell.length_c   1.000
_cell.angle_alpha   90.00
_cell.angle_beta   90.00
_cell.angle_gamma   90.00
#
_symmetry.space_group_name_H-M   'P 1'
#
loop_
_entity.id
_entity.type
_entity.pdbx_description
1 polymer ?
#
loop_
_entity_poly.entity_id
_entity_poly.type
_entity_poly.pdbx_seq_one_letter_code
_entity_poly.pdbx_strand_id
1 'polypeptide(L)'
;MIPGTINAADRFVRVDYFLKSTPKFEDGKSAIAAAMSIMRSIGVPLGMEDPDHPNISATLWRSLADHSNKKYYMESSSQLGLFWVDLKQLNLNEGAPIVGVVLDSADNSFGDVSKDLQPMQMISWMV
;
A
#
# COMPACT_ATOMS: atom_id res chain seq x y z
N MET A 1 -3.07 28.40 0.44
CA MET A 1 -2.65 27.57 1.59
C MET A 1 -3.26 26.19 1.39
N ILE A 2 -2.51 25.11 1.65
CA ILE A 2 -3.00 23.74 1.53
C ILE A 2 -3.55 23.30 2.90
N PRO A 3 -4.76 22.72 2.98
CA PRO A 3 -5.34 22.31 4.25
C PRO A 3 -4.60 21.09 4.85
N GLY A 4 -4.28 21.16 6.13
CA GLY A 4 -3.34 20.26 6.80
C GLY A 4 -3.95 19.25 7.76
N THR A 5 -5.27 19.20 7.93
CA THR A 5 -5.90 18.27 8.88
C THR A 5 -6.00 16.85 8.31
N ILE A 6 -6.50 15.92 9.13
CA ILE A 6 -6.73 14.51 8.78
C ILE A 6 -8.11 14.27 8.14
N ASN A 7 -8.93 15.32 8.02
CA ASN A 7 -10.23 15.25 7.38
C ASN A 7 -10.14 14.73 5.95
N ALA A 8 -11.17 14.00 5.52
CA ALA A 8 -11.22 13.41 4.18
C ALA A 8 -11.10 14.49 3.06
N ALA A 9 -11.80 15.62 3.23
CA ALA A 9 -11.73 16.73 2.27
C ALA A 9 -10.31 17.32 2.16
N ASP A 10 -9.63 17.52 3.30
CA ASP A 10 -8.27 18.03 3.33
C ASP A 10 -7.28 17.07 2.65
N ARG A 11 -7.40 15.76 2.95
CA ARG A 11 -6.60 14.71 2.29
C ARG A 11 -6.83 14.70 0.76
N PHE A 12 -8.07 14.89 0.33
CA PHE A 12 -8.41 14.98 -1.10
C PHE A 12 -7.77 16.20 -1.77
N VAL A 13 -7.86 17.39 -1.14
CA VAL A 13 -7.22 18.61 -1.67
C VAL A 13 -5.70 18.45 -1.74
N ARG A 14 -5.08 17.84 -0.73
CA ARG A 14 -3.64 17.54 -0.74
C ARG A 14 -3.24 16.62 -1.90
N VAL A 15 -3.94 15.50 -2.08
CA VAL A 15 -3.59 14.55 -3.14
C VAL A 15 -3.78 15.17 -4.53
N ASP A 16 -4.86 15.92 -4.76
CA ASP A 16 -5.10 16.61 -6.04
C ASP A 16 -3.99 17.61 -6.36
N TYR A 17 -3.57 18.41 -5.37
CA TYR A 17 -2.47 19.33 -5.53
C TYR A 17 -1.15 18.60 -5.84
N PHE A 18 -0.78 17.60 -5.05
CA PHE A 18 0.48 16.88 -5.22
C PHE A 18 0.54 16.10 -6.55
N LEU A 19 -0.58 15.53 -7.01
CA LEU A 19 -0.65 14.87 -8.31
C LEU A 19 -0.38 15.83 -9.48
N LYS A 20 -0.73 17.12 -9.34
CA LYS A 20 -0.48 18.16 -10.35
C LYS A 20 0.92 18.75 -10.25
N SER A 21 1.44 18.94 -9.04
CA SER A 21 2.72 19.62 -8.81
C SER A 21 3.94 18.70 -8.88
N THR A 22 3.79 17.41 -8.56
CA THR A 22 4.90 16.46 -8.58
C THR A 22 5.33 16.16 -10.03
N PRO A 23 6.65 16.15 -10.33
CA PRO A 23 7.16 15.80 -11.65
C PRO A 23 6.61 14.47 -12.17
N LYS A 24 6.39 14.38 -13.47
CA LYS A 24 6.04 13.13 -14.15
C LYS A 24 7.33 12.40 -14.48
N PHE A 25 7.61 11.35 -13.72
CA PHE A 25 8.79 10.52 -13.92
C PHE A 25 8.50 9.45 -14.97
N GLU A 26 9.39 9.34 -15.97
CA GLU A 26 9.32 8.31 -17.01
C GLU A 26 9.94 6.98 -16.54
N ASP A 27 10.84 7.02 -15.55
CA ASP A 27 11.41 5.82 -14.96
C ASP A 27 10.50 5.27 -13.84
N GLY A 28 10.23 3.97 -13.89
CA GLY A 28 9.32 3.32 -12.94
C GLY A 28 9.76 3.45 -11.48
N LYS A 29 11.07 3.46 -11.21
CA LYS A 29 11.59 3.55 -9.84
C LYS A 29 11.24 4.89 -9.19
N SER A 30 11.49 5.99 -9.89
CA SER A 30 11.15 7.34 -9.40
C SER A 30 9.65 7.56 -9.38
N ALA A 31 8.89 7.03 -10.35
CA ALA A 31 7.43 7.11 -10.35
C ALA A 31 6.81 6.43 -9.12
N ILE A 32 7.29 5.22 -8.76
CA ILE A 32 6.85 4.52 -7.54
C ILE A 32 7.21 5.31 -6.29
N ALA A 33 8.45 5.83 -6.21
CA ALA A 33 8.88 6.62 -5.06
C ALA A 33 8.03 7.89 -4.88
N ALA A 34 7.73 8.58 -5.98
CA ALA A 34 6.87 9.76 -5.99
C ALA A 34 5.44 9.43 -5.55
N ALA A 35 4.85 8.36 -6.09
CA ALA A 35 3.50 7.93 -5.71
C ALA A 35 3.42 7.55 -4.22
N MET A 36 4.37 6.77 -3.71
CA MET A 36 4.42 6.43 -2.27
C MET A 36 4.63 7.66 -1.38
N SER A 37 5.42 8.64 -1.81
CA SER A 37 5.59 9.92 -1.10
C SER A 37 4.27 10.68 -0.96
N ILE A 38 3.50 10.77 -2.06
CA ILE A 38 2.17 11.38 -2.05
C ILE A 38 1.24 10.60 -1.11
N MET A 39 1.21 9.26 -1.19
CA MET A 39 0.38 8.41 -0.32
C MET A 39 0.72 8.60 1.16
N ARG A 40 2.01 8.71 1.51
CA ARG A 40 2.46 9.02 2.88
C ARG A 40 1.96 10.37 3.37
N SER A 41 1.98 11.39 2.51
CA SER A 41 1.57 12.77 2.86
C SER A 41 0.07 12.93 3.19
N ILE A 42 -0.76 12.00 2.73
CA ILE A 42 -2.20 11.97 2.99
C ILE A 42 -2.60 10.94 4.04
N GLY A 43 -1.65 10.16 4.56
CA GLY A 43 -1.88 9.21 5.64
C GLY A 43 -2.28 9.91 6.94
N VAL A 44 -3.12 9.24 7.73
CA VAL A 44 -3.42 9.63 9.10
C VAL A 44 -2.34 9.01 10.00
N PRO A 45 -1.64 9.79 10.84
CA PRO A 45 -0.61 9.27 11.73
C PRO A 45 -1.11 8.12 12.62
N LEU A 46 -0.22 7.16 12.94
CA LEU A 46 -0.54 6.10 13.88
C LEU A 46 -0.88 6.66 15.26
N GLY A 47 -1.93 6.11 15.88
CA GLY A 47 -2.42 6.53 17.19
C GLY A 47 -3.15 7.87 17.21
N MET A 48 -3.31 8.53 16.05
CA MET A 48 -4.13 9.73 15.94
C MET A 48 -5.60 9.33 15.81
N GLU A 49 -6.41 9.84 16.74
CA GLU A 49 -7.85 9.65 16.80
C GLU A 49 -8.53 11.01 16.93
N ASP A 50 -9.75 11.10 16.41
CA ASP A 50 -10.62 12.25 16.59
C ASP A 50 -11.92 11.75 17.24
N PRO A 51 -12.10 11.94 18.57
CA PRO A 51 -13.28 11.45 19.28
C PRO A 51 -14.60 12.00 18.74
N ASP A 52 -14.58 13.21 18.17
CA ASP A 52 -15.76 13.86 17.59
C ASP A 52 -16.03 13.37 16.15
N HIS A 53 -15.02 12.77 15.49
CA HIS A 53 -15.08 12.24 14.13
C HIS A 53 -14.59 10.78 14.06
N PRO A 54 -15.39 9.79 14.51
CA PRO A 54 -14.96 8.39 14.64
C PRO A 54 -14.67 7.69 13.31
N ASN A 55 -15.05 8.29 12.18
CA ASN A 55 -14.70 7.84 10.85
C ASN A 55 -13.23 8.13 10.49
N ILE A 56 -12.51 8.89 11.31
CA ILE A 56 -11.10 9.19 11.12
C ILE A 56 -10.27 8.15 11.88
N SER A 57 -9.60 7.30 11.11
CA SER A 57 -8.77 6.22 11.63
C SER A 57 -7.33 6.34 11.13
N ALA A 58 -6.39 5.91 11.97
CA ALA A 58 -4.98 5.79 11.60
C ALA A 58 -4.79 4.96 10.32
N THR A 59 -3.81 5.34 9.50
CA THR A 59 -3.41 4.54 8.35
C THR A 59 -2.63 3.32 8.83
N LEU A 60 -3.16 2.13 8.59
CA LEU A 60 -2.52 0.86 8.99
C LEU A 60 -1.51 0.39 7.94
N TRP A 61 -1.86 0.54 6.66
CA TRP A 61 -1.02 0.14 5.53
C TRP A 61 -1.37 0.95 4.28
N ARG A 62 -0.49 0.86 3.27
CA ARG A 62 -0.67 1.46 1.94
C ARG A 62 -0.41 0.39 0.88
N SER A 63 -1.10 0.47 -0.25
CA SER A 63 -0.78 -0.35 -1.42
C SER A 63 -0.50 0.49 -2.65
N LEU A 64 0.31 -0.05 -3.56
CA LEU A 64 0.60 0.54 -4.86
C LEU A 64 0.65 -0.56 -5.91
N ALA A 65 -0.09 -0.37 -7.01
CA ALA A 65 -0.02 -1.25 -8.16
C ALA A 65 0.86 -0.60 -9.25
N ASP A 66 1.93 -1.26 -9.65
CA ASP A 66 2.69 -0.92 -10.85
C ASP A 66 2.14 -1.73 -12.03
N HIS A 67 1.29 -1.07 -12.82
CA HIS A 67 0.57 -1.70 -13.93
C HIS A 67 1.50 -2.12 -15.08
N SER A 68 2.56 -1.34 -15.30
CA SER A 68 3.54 -1.54 -16.38
C SER A 68 4.43 -2.74 -16.06
N ASN A 69 4.95 -2.81 -14.84
CA ASN A 69 5.82 -3.91 -14.42
C ASN A 69 5.09 -5.08 -13.80
N LYS A 70 3.76 -5.01 -13.63
CA LYS A 70 2.94 -6.06 -13.00
C LYS A 70 3.44 -6.42 -11.60
N LYS A 71 3.72 -5.40 -10.80
CA LYS A 71 4.13 -5.56 -9.39
C LYS A 71 3.08 -4.95 -8.47
N TYR A 72 2.81 -5.62 -7.36
CA TYR A 72 1.89 -5.11 -6.35
C TYR A 72 2.64 -4.93 -5.03
N TYR A 73 2.69 -3.70 -4.57
CA TYR A 73 3.41 -3.27 -3.38
C TYR A 73 2.44 -3.08 -2.22
N MET A 74 2.87 -3.43 -1.02
CA MET A 74 2.23 -3.07 0.24
C MET A 74 3.29 -2.46 1.16
N GLU A 75 2.90 -1.48 1.96
CA GLU A 75 3.74 -0.86 2.97
C GLU A 75 2.99 -0.85 4.30
N SER A 76 3.58 -1.43 5.33
CA SER A 76 3.03 -1.34 6.68
C SER A 76 3.30 0.05 7.27
N SER A 77 2.36 0.56 8.05
CA SER A 77 2.61 1.75 8.87
C SER A 77 3.11 1.38 10.27
N SER A 78 2.76 0.18 10.77
CA SER A 78 3.20 -0.34 12.09
C SER A 78 4.60 -0.94 12.06
N GLN A 79 5.10 -1.28 10.88
CA GLN A 79 6.46 -1.76 10.66
C GLN A 79 7.11 -0.92 9.56
N LEU A 80 8.42 -0.64 9.65
CA LEU A 80 9.16 0.06 8.61
C LEU A 80 9.48 -0.88 7.43
N GLY A 81 8.43 -1.37 6.75
CA GLY A 81 8.52 -2.41 5.73
C GLY A 81 7.76 -2.11 4.45
N LEU A 82 8.44 -2.28 3.32
CA LEU A 82 7.85 -2.33 1.98
C LEU A 82 8.06 -3.74 1.42
N PHE A 83 6.98 -4.37 1.01
CA PHE A 83 6.98 -5.69 0.38
C PHE A 83 6.24 -5.62 -0.95
N TRP A 84 6.60 -6.47 -1.90
CA TRP A 84 5.89 -6.60 -3.15
C TRP A 84 5.88 -8.02 -3.68
N VAL A 85 4.87 -8.30 -4.50
CA VAL A 85 4.81 -9.50 -5.34
C VAL A 85 4.97 -9.09 -6.80
N ASP A 86 5.78 -9.85 -7.54
CA ASP A 86 5.87 -9.77 -9.00
C ASP A 86 4.86 -10.74 -9.60
N LEU A 87 3.78 -10.21 -10.16
CA LEU A 87 2.70 -11.02 -10.72
C LEU A 87 3.17 -11.85 -11.92
N LYS A 88 4.30 -11.50 -12.56
CA LYS A 88 4.91 -12.31 -13.63
C LYS A 88 5.54 -13.60 -13.12
N GLN A 89 5.80 -13.71 -11.81
CA GLN A 89 6.34 -14.91 -11.18
C GLN A 89 5.24 -15.84 -10.66
N LEU A 90 3.97 -15.47 -10.79
CA LEU A 90 2.83 -16.22 -10.24
C LEU A 90 2.15 -17.08 -11.31
N ASN A 91 1.74 -18.29 -10.92
CA ASN A 91 0.81 -19.10 -11.71
C ASN A 91 -0.62 -18.65 -11.43
N LEU A 92 -1.20 -17.89 -12.36
CA LEU A 92 -2.58 -17.38 -12.27
C LEU A 92 -3.57 -18.14 -13.17
N ASN A 93 -3.21 -19.34 -13.63
CA ASN A 93 -4.10 -20.18 -14.45
C ASN A 93 -5.25 -20.75 -13.60
N GLU A 94 -6.34 -21.11 -14.27
CA GLU A 94 -7.45 -21.83 -13.63
C GLU A 94 -6.95 -23.11 -12.95
N GLY A 95 -7.38 -23.35 -11.71
CA GLY A 95 -6.96 -24.50 -10.91
C GLY A 95 -5.57 -24.38 -10.26
N ALA A 96 -4.86 -23.26 -10.45
CA ALA A 96 -3.60 -23.02 -9.74
C ALA A 96 -3.81 -23.01 -8.21
N PRO A 97 -2.84 -23.49 -7.41
CA PRO A 97 -2.93 -23.44 -5.96
C PRO A 97 -3.09 -22.01 -5.43
N ILE A 98 -3.90 -21.85 -4.38
CA ILE A 98 -3.95 -20.60 -3.61
C ILE A 98 -2.65 -20.49 -2.83
N VAL A 99 -2.00 -19.34 -2.96
CA VAL A 99 -0.75 -19.04 -2.25
C VAL A 99 -0.84 -17.69 -1.56
N GLY A 100 -0.06 -17.51 -0.51
CA GLY A 100 0.05 -16.23 0.19
C GLY A 100 1.25 -16.19 1.12
N VAL A 101 1.43 -15.05 1.77
CA VAL A 101 2.49 -14.80 2.75
C VAL A 101 1.90 -13.98 3.89
N VAL A 102 2.28 -14.30 5.11
CA VAL A 102 1.92 -13.52 6.30
C VAL A 102 2.95 -12.42 6.46
N LEU A 103 2.50 -11.17 6.48
CA LEU A 103 3.39 -9.99 6.49
C LEU A 103 3.66 -9.44 7.91
N ASP A 104 2.96 -9.96 8.93
CA ASP A 104 3.13 -9.58 10.34
C ASP A 104 3.86 -10.67 11.15
N SER A 105 4.68 -11.50 10.49
CA SER A 105 5.50 -12.52 11.16
C SER A 105 6.81 -11.93 11.69
N ALA A 106 7.38 -12.54 12.75
CA ALA A 106 8.65 -12.14 13.34
C ALA A 106 9.82 -12.15 12.32
N ASP A 107 9.70 -12.98 11.29
CA ASP A 107 10.59 -13.02 10.14
C ASP A 107 10.21 -11.86 9.20
N ASN A 108 10.72 -10.67 9.51
CA ASN A 108 10.52 -9.44 8.75
C ASN A 108 11.09 -9.53 7.31
N SER A 109 10.39 -10.20 6.40
CA SER A 109 10.70 -10.18 4.98
C SER A 109 10.35 -8.82 4.38
N PHE A 110 11.37 -8.03 4.06
CA PHE A 110 11.23 -6.80 3.29
C PHE A 110 11.65 -7.04 1.85
N GLY A 111 10.90 -6.48 0.90
CA GLY A 111 11.23 -6.53 -0.51
C GLY A 111 10.37 -7.48 -1.34
N ASP A 112 11.00 -8.20 -2.27
CA ASP A 112 10.30 -9.14 -3.15
C ASP A 112 9.98 -10.43 -2.40
N VAL A 113 8.70 -10.66 -2.12
CA VAL A 113 8.22 -11.85 -1.40
C VAL A 113 7.63 -12.90 -2.34
N SER A 114 7.80 -12.77 -3.65
CA SER A 114 7.21 -13.69 -4.64
C SER A 114 7.66 -15.14 -4.46
N LYS A 115 8.88 -15.35 -3.97
CA LYS A 115 9.45 -16.68 -3.69
C LYS A 115 9.09 -17.22 -2.32
N ASP A 116 8.59 -16.36 -1.43
CA ASP A 116 8.23 -16.72 -0.06
C ASP A 116 6.77 -17.18 0.02
N LEU A 117 5.99 -17.01 -1.05
CA LEU A 117 4.60 -17.45 -1.14
C LEU A 117 4.47 -18.95 -0.87
N GLN A 118 3.65 -19.28 0.13
CA GLN A 118 3.35 -20.65 0.51
C GLN A 118 1.90 -21.00 0.16
N PRO A 119 1.59 -22.29 -0.08
CA PRO A 119 0.22 -22.75 -0.20
C PRO A 119 -0.64 -22.29 0.99
N MET A 120 -1.82 -21.74 0.71
CA MET A 120 -2.76 -21.27 1.72
C MET A 120 -4.17 -21.82 1.43
N GLN A 121 -4.98 -21.92 2.48
CA GLN A 121 -6.40 -22.22 2.32
C GLN A 121 -7.15 -20.98 1.85
N MET A 122 -8.22 -21.20 1.10
CA MET A 122 -9.16 -20.12 0.76
C MET A 122 -9.70 -19.49 2.05
N ILE A 123 -9.70 -18.17 2.13
CA ILE A 123 -10.31 -17.47 3.26
C ILE A 123 -11.80 -17.80 3.32
N SER A 124 -12.32 -17.96 4.53
CA SER A 124 -13.76 -18.04 4.75
C SER A 124 -14.33 -16.64 4.79
N TRP A 125 -15.26 -16.33 3.90
CA TRP A 125 -15.99 -15.07 3.94
C TRP A 125 -16.92 -15.07 5.16
N MET A 126 -16.92 -13.97 5.91
CA MET A 126 -17.94 -13.74 6.93
C MET A 126 -19.25 -13.43 6.20
N VAL A 127 -20.21 -14.36 6.30
CA VAL A 127 -21.61 -14.18 5.86
C VAL A 127 -22.47 -13.64 6.98
#